data_AF-A0A6A7A541-F1
#
_entry.id   AF-A0A6A7A541-F1
#
_cell.length_a   1.000
_cell.length_b   1.000
_cell.length_c   1.000
_cell.angle_alpha   90.00
_cell.angle_beta   90.00
_cell.angle_gamma   90.00
#
_symmetry.space_group_name_H-M   'P 1'
#
loop_
_entity.id
_entity.type
_entity.pdbx_description
1 polymer ?
#
loop_
_entity_poly.entity_id
_entity_poly.type
_entity_poly.pdbx_seq_one_letter_code
_entity_poly.pdbx_strand_id
1 'polypeptide(L)'
;MTPRRKHPLVPGFINPPPFGTFLRRNWFDITTILLCVLTAWLLYKFCPPLMPRYFPLFENVQQTSWGIRHSQPFRSEYVTTIMSAAIAFVIPALIMGLIALWGTRGFGDANAALVGLGYALATSTLLIVLLKIFIGGLRPHFLTVCNPVMPPPVPGIGAYKQYYTASQVCLGPVKEIQMSFPSGHASAAFAGFGFLALYLNAKFKIISNGGRFRETYGSREPGPMTSRVHHWKSLLFALPWLVALLLSLSKIRDGWHHPIDILFGALIGTLFAHLAYRMCYRSVYDWKENHIPLEGDGGE
;
A
#
# COMPACT_ATOMS: atom_id res chain seq x y z
N MET A 1 -45.88 -18.65 18.54
CA MET A 1 -44.73 -18.56 17.60
C MET A 1 -44.96 -17.35 16.70
N THR A 2 -44.29 -16.23 16.97
CA THR A 2 -44.31 -15.07 16.08
C THR A 2 -43.47 -15.39 14.83
N PRO A 3 -43.94 -15.07 13.62
CA PRO A 3 -43.19 -15.36 12.40
C PRO A 3 -41.93 -14.49 12.38
N ARG A 4 -40.75 -15.11 12.22
CA ARG A 4 -39.49 -14.41 11.95
C ARG A 4 -39.70 -13.55 10.70
N ARG A 5 -39.75 -12.22 10.86
CA ARG A 5 -39.67 -11.28 9.74
C ARG A 5 -38.36 -11.58 9.00
N LYS A 6 -38.47 -12.13 7.79
CA LYS A 6 -37.35 -12.19 6.85
C LYS A 6 -37.00 -10.75 6.54
N HIS A 7 -35.90 -10.24 7.13
CA HIS A 7 -35.34 -8.97 6.69
C HIS A 7 -35.08 -9.11 5.18
N PRO A 8 -35.65 -8.22 4.34
CA PRO A 8 -35.42 -8.31 2.92
C PRO A 8 -33.91 -8.15 2.66
N LEU A 9 -33.38 -8.90 1.68
CA LEU A 9 -31.96 -8.89 1.25
C LEU A 9 -31.56 -7.55 0.57
N VAL A 10 -32.16 -6.43 0.99
CA VAL A 10 -31.91 -5.12 0.42
C VAL A 10 -30.60 -4.57 1.00
N PRO A 11 -29.60 -4.27 0.17
CA PRO A 11 -28.36 -3.67 0.63
C PRO A 11 -28.61 -2.32 1.27
N GLY A 12 -27.90 -2.01 2.35
CA GLY A 12 -27.98 -0.68 2.96
C GLY A 12 -27.57 -0.64 4.42
N PHE A 13 -27.23 0.58 4.87
CA PHE A 13 -26.90 0.86 6.26
C PHE A 13 -28.16 1.02 7.09
N ILE A 14 -28.12 0.52 8.33
CA ILE A 14 -29.26 0.59 9.24
C ILE A 14 -29.42 2.03 9.78
N ASN A 15 -28.31 2.71 10.09
CA ASN A 15 -28.31 4.05 10.68
C ASN A 15 -27.28 4.99 10.00
N PRO A 16 -27.45 5.38 8.73
CA PRO A 16 -26.55 6.34 8.10
C PRO A 16 -26.78 7.75 8.67
N PRO A 17 -25.73 8.48 9.10
CA PRO A 17 -25.88 9.86 9.53
C PRO A 17 -26.21 10.77 8.33
N PRO A 18 -26.86 11.93 8.56
CA PRO A 18 -27.00 12.95 7.53
C PRO A 18 -25.64 13.38 6.97
N PHE A 19 -25.58 13.67 5.67
CA PHE A 19 -24.32 14.02 4.98
C PHE A 19 -23.55 15.16 5.65
N GLY A 20 -24.24 16.20 6.14
CA GLY A 20 -23.61 17.30 6.88
C GLY A 20 -22.96 16.87 8.20
N THR A 21 -23.56 15.92 8.91
CA THR A 21 -22.99 15.33 10.14
C THR A 21 -21.79 14.45 9.81
N PHE A 22 -21.87 13.66 8.74
CA PHE A 22 -20.75 12.87 8.24
C PHE A 22 -19.53 13.74 7.92
N LEU A 23 -19.73 14.80 7.12
CA LEU A 23 -18.65 15.74 6.78
C LEU A 23 -18.09 16.42 8.03
N ARG A 24 -18.95 16.89 8.94
CA ARG A 24 -18.48 17.54 10.18
C ARG A 24 -17.69 16.59 11.09
N ARG A 25 -17.95 15.29 11.06
CA ARG A 25 -17.19 14.30 11.84
C ARG A 25 -15.85 13.98 11.18
N ASN A 26 -15.81 13.87 9.85
CA ASN A 26 -14.66 13.34 9.11
C ASN A 26 -13.81 14.41 8.39
N TRP A 27 -14.18 15.70 8.43
CA TRP A 27 -13.50 16.72 7.62
C TRP A 27 -12.00 16.80 7.89
N PHE A 28 -11.58 16.65 9.15
CA PHE A 28 -10.17 16.73 9.53
C PHE A 28 -9.38 15.59 8.91
N ASP A 29 -9.93 14.39 8.96
CA ASP A 29 -9.34 13.17 8.42
C ASP A 29 -9.30 13.20 6.89
N ILE A 30 -10.39 13.60 6.25
CA ILE A 30 -10.45 13.80 4.79
C ILE A 30 -9.40 14.83 4.37
N THR A 31 -9.32 15.96 5.08
CA THR A 31 -8.38 17.05 4.75
C THR A 31 -6.94 16.59 4.90
N THR A 32 -6.60 15.89 5.99
CA THR A 32 -5.23 15.41 6.22
C THR A 32 -4.82 14.31 5.23
N ILE A 33 -5.71 13.38 4.88
CA ILE A 33 -5.49 12.39 3.82
C ILE A 33 -5.19 13.11 2.49
N LEU A 34 -6.05 14.05 2.09
CA LEU A 34 -5.88 14.80 0.85
C LEU A 34 -4.59 15.62 0.84
N LEU A 35 -4.24 16.24 1.97
CA LEU A 35 -3.00 16.99 2.12
C LEU A 35 -1.78 16.07 2.01
N CYS A 36 -1.79 14.88 2.61
CA CYS A 36 -0.72 13.90 2.47
C CYS A 36 -0.52 13.47 1.01
N VAL A 37 -1.60 13.14 0.31
CA VAL A 37 -1.56 12.72 -1.10
C VAL A 37 -1.10 13.86 -2.00
N LEU A 38 -1.64 15.07 -1.80
CA LEU A 38 -1.24 16.26 -2.56
C LEU A 38 0.22 16.60 -2.33
N THR A 39 0.68 16.58 -1.08
CA THR A 39 2.08 16.85 -0.73
C THR A 39 2.99 15.81 -1.37
N ALA A 40 2.66 14.53 -1.28
CA ALA A 40 3.42 13.47 -1.92
C ALA A 40 3.48 13.65 -3.45
N TRP A 41 2.37 14.02 -4.09
CA TRP A 41 2.34 14.27 -5.53
C TRP A 41 3.20 15.49 -5.92
N LEU A 42 3.08 16.61 -5.19
CA LEU A 42 3.87 17.81 -5.42
C LEU A 42 5.36 17.55 -5.25
N LEU A 43 5.75 16.89 -4.17
CA LEU A 43 7.14 16.50 -3.92
C LEU A 43 7.67 15.60 -5.03
N TYR A 44 6.93 14.54 -5.39
CA TYR A 44 7.34 13.64 -6.46
C TYR A 44 7.46 14.36 -7.81
N LYS A 45 6.56 15.29 -8.12
CA LYS A 45 6.56 15.99 -9.42
C LYS A 45 7.68 17.01 -9.51
N PHE A 46 7.85 17.85 -8.49
CA PHE A 46 8.69 19.05 -8.58
C PHE A 46 10.06 18.91 -7.93
N CYS A 47 10.25 18.04 -6.94
CA CYS A 47 11.56 17.91 -6.29
C CYS A 47 12.46 16.94 -7.07
N PRO A 48 13.68 17.35 -7.48
CA PRO A 48 14.70 16.41 -7.92
C PRO A 48 15.26 15.61 -6.72
N PRO A 49 15.99 14.50 -6.95
CA PRO A 49 16.73 13.83 -5.89
C PRO A 49 17.64 14.81 -5.14
N LEU A 50 17.53 14.87 -3.82
CA LEU A 50 18.30 15.81 -2.99
C LEU A 50 19.71 15.30 -2.68
N MET A 51 19.89 13.98 -2.54
CA MET A 51 21.21 13.38 -2.36
C MET A 51 21.59 12.60 -3.62
N PRO A 52 22.40 13.19 -4.52
CA PRO A 52 22.81 12.52 -5.75
C PRO A 52 23.65 11.29 -5.43
N ARG A 53 23.36 10.18 -6.11
CA ARG A 53 24.16 8.95 -5.98
C ARG A 53 25.33 8.99 -6.95
N TYR A 54 26.50 8.69 -6.42
CA TYR A 54 27.68 8.41 -7.22
C TYR A 54 27.64 6.97 -7.74
N PHE A 55 28.05 6.80 -8.99
CA PHE A 55 28.19 5.50 -9.61
C PHE A 55 29.50 5.41 -10.41
N PRO A 56 30.08 4.20 -10.53
CA PRO A 56 31.29 4.02 -11.31
C PRO A 56 30.99 4.12 -12.80
N LEU A 57 31.84 4.83 -13.54
CA LEU A 57 31.83 4.92 -14.99
C LEU A 57 33.27 4.84 -15.51
N PHE A 58 33.51 3.85 -16.35
CA PHE A 58 34.78 3.59 -17.04
C PHE A 58 34.49 2.73 -18.27
N GLU A 59 35.50 2.56 -19.11
CA GLU A 59 35.38 1.74 -20.32
C GLU A 59 34.98 0.30 -19.97
N ASN A 60 34.00 -0.26 -20.67
CA ASN A 60 33.45 -1.60 -20.41
C ASN A 60 32.78 -1.81 -19.03
N VAL A 61 32.36 -0.75 -18.33
CA VAL A 61 31.65 -0.87 -17.04
C VAL A 61 30.45 -1.82 -17.11
N GLN A 62 29.77 -1.89 -18.26
CA GLN A 62 28.60 -2.75 -18.51
C GLN A 62 28.91 -4.25 -18.39
N GLN A 63 30.17 -4.65 -18.56
CA GLN A 63 30.60 -6.06 -18.44
C GLN A 63 30.86 -6.47 -16.99
N THR A 64 30.91 -5.52 -16.06
CA THR A 64 31.09 -5.80 -14.63
C THR A 64 29.80 -6.28 -13.98
N SER A 65 29.90 -6.96 -12.83
CA SER A 65 28.73 -7.39 -12.06
C SER A 65 27.79 -6.23 -11.68
N TRP A 66 28.35 -5.04 -11.42
CA TRP A 66 27.55 -3.84 -11.17
C TRP A 66 26.90 -3.31 -12.45
N GLY A 67 27.65 -3.27 -13.56
CA GLY A 67 27.16 -2.83 -14.86
C GLY A 67 26.00 -3.68 -15.36
N ILE A 68 26.16 -5.01 -15.40
CA ILE A 68 25.12 -5.96 -15.85
C ILE A 68 23.81 -5.77 -15.07
N ARG A 69 23.90 -5.44 -13.77
CA ARG A 69 22.74 -5.20 -12.91
C ARG A 69 22.01 -3.88 -13.22
N HIS A 70 22.70 -2.89 -13.76
CA HIS A 70 22.19 -1.54 -14.04
C HIS A 70 22.08 -1.21 -15.55
N SER A 71 22.44 -2.15 -16.42
CA SER A 71 22.36 -2.05 -17.88
C SER A 71 21.24 -2.92 -18.47
N GLN A 72 20.21 -3.25 -17.68
CA GLN A 72 19.07 -4.00 -18.22
C GLN A 72 18.33 -3.17 -19.29
N PRO A 73 17.68 -3.82 -20.27
CA PRO A 73 16.90 -3.11 -21.27
C PRO A 73 15.73 -2.39 -20.62
N PHE A 74 15.46 -1.15 -21.07
CA PHE A 74 14.27 -0.42 -20.66
C PHE A 74 13.02 -1.08 -21.22
N ARG A 75 12.02 -1.30 -20.36
CA ARG A 75 10.71 -1.87 -20.71
C ARG A 75 9.63 -1.03 -20.04
N SER A 76 8.50 -0.83 -20.71
CA SER A 76 7.33 -0.21 -20.08
C SER A 76 6.79 -1.10 -18.96
N GLU A 77 6.26 -0.47 -17.92
CA GLU A 77 5.60 -1.17 -16.83
C GLU A 77 4.31 -1.85 -17.31
N TYR A 78 4.06 -3.11 -16.94
CA TYR A 78 2.71 -3.68 -17.13
C TYR A 78 1.71 -3.02 -16.18
N VAL A 79 2.12 -2.83 -14.92
CA VAL A 79 1.34 -2.12 -13.91
C VAL A 79 1.96 -0.75 -13.63
N THR A 80 1.37 0.30 -14.21
CA THR A 80 1.84 1.68 -14.01
C THR A 80 1.57 2.15 -12.58
N THR A 81 2.27 3.20 -12.14
CA THR A 81 2.12 3.78 -10.80
C THR A 81 0.67 4.15 -10.47
N ILE A 82 -0.04 4.81 -11.39
CA ILE A 82 -1.44 5.22 -11.19
C ILE A 82 -2.34 3.98 -11.11
N MET A 83 -2.13 2.99 -11.98
CA MET A 83 -2.91 1.76 -11.95
C MET A 83 -2.67 0.98 -10.65
N SER A 84 -1.43 0.89 -10.17
CA SER A 84 -1.12 0.24 -8.90
C SER A 84 -1.81 0.93 -7.72
N ALA A 85 -1.77 2.27 -7.68
CA ALA A 85 -2.44 3.03 -6.62
C ALA A 85 -3.96 2.86 -6.67
N ALA A 86 -4.55 2.91 -7.88
CA ALA A 86 -5.97 2.69 -8.08
C ALA A 86 -6.39 1.27 -7.64
N ILE A 87 -5.65 0.23 -8.05
CA ILE A 87 -5.92 -1.15 -7.66
C ILE A 87 -5.83 -1.32 -6.13
N ALA A 88 -4.81 -0.75 -5.50
CA ALA A 88 -4.59 -0.83 -4.05
C ALA A 88 -5.66 -0.10 -3.22
N PHE A 89 -6.36 0.88 -3.78
CA PHE A 89 -7.50 1.54 -3.12
C PHE A 89 -8.83 0.89 -3.50
N VAL A 90 -9.14 0.84 -4.79
CA VAL A 90 -10.45 0.48 -5.31
C VAL A 90 -10.81 -0.95 -4.98
N ILE A 91 -9.91 -1.93 -5.14
CA ILE A 91 -10.24 -3.33 -4.86
C ILE A 91 -10.53 -3.55 -3.36
N PRO A 92 -9.65 -3.14 -2.42
CA PRO A 92 -9.99 -3.19 -1.00
C PRO A 92 -11.27 -2.45 -0.64
N ALA A 93 -11.45 -1.21 -1.11
CA ALA A 93 -12.63 -0.41 -0.83
C ALA A 93 -13.92 -1.08 -1.31
N LEU A 94 -13.92 -1.65 -2.52
CA LEU A 94 -15.06 -2.39 -3.04
C LEU A 94 -15.38 -3.62 -2.19
N ILE A 95 -14.38 -4.46 -1.86
CA ILE A 95 -14.60 -5.66 -1.04
C ILE A 95 -15.15 -5.29 0.35
N MET A 96 -14.54 -4.29 1.01
CA MET A 96 -15.01 -3.82 2.32
C MET A 96 -16.41 -3.21 2.23
N GLY A 97 -16.69 -2.41 1.19
CA GLY A 97 -18.01 -1.84 0.93
C GLY A 97 -19.09 -2.90 0.70
N LEU A 98 -18.80 -3.96 -0.07
CA LEU A 98 -19.71 -5.10 -0.24
C LEU A 98 -19.96 -5.82 1.10
N ILE A 99 -18.92 -6.02 1.92
CA ILE A 99 -19.10 -6.61 3.26
C ILE A 99 -19.93 -5.68 4.16
N ALA A 100 -19.74 -4.37 4.06
CA ALA A 100 -20.45 -3.40 4.88
C ALA A 100 -21.93 -3.28 4.48
N LEU A 101 -22.26 -3.27 3.19
CA LEU A 101 -23.62 -3.10 2.69
C LEU A 101 -24.52 -4.33 2.89
N TRP A 102 -23.96 -5.54 2.78
CA TRP A 102 -24.72 -6.80 2.90
C TRP A 102 -24.48 -7.55 4.22
N GLY A 103 -23.32 -7.37 4.82
CA GLY A 103 -22.87 -8.14 5.98
C GLY A 103 -23.03 -7.37 7.30
N THR A 104 -22.16 -6.41 7.57
CA THR A 104 -22.13 -5.71 8.87
C THR A 104 -23.27 -4.70 9.01
N ARG A 105 -23.67 -4.05 7.91
CA ARG A 105 -24.77 -3.07 7.82
C ARG A 105 -24.65 -1.85 8.74
N GLY A 106 -23.51 -1.68 9.41
CA GLY A 106 -23.15 -0.53 10.24
C GLY A 106 -22.41 0.53 9.43
N PHE A 107 -22.87 1.77 9.50
CA PHE A 107 -22.21 2.88 8.81
C PHE A 107 -20.85 3.21 9.46
N GLY A 108 -20.78 3.18 10.80
CA GLY A 108 -19.55 3.45 11.54
C GLY A 108 -18.42 2.51 11.14
N ASP A 109 -18.71 1.21 11.02
CA ASP A 109 -17.75 0.24 10.50
C ASP A 109 -17.31 0.51 9.05
N ALA A 110 -18.25 0.85 8.15
CA ALA A 110 -17.92 1.18 6.76
C ALA A 110 -17.02 2.43 6.68
N ASN A 111 -17.32 3.43 7.49
CA ASN A 111 -16.53 4.65 7.60
C ASN A 111 -15.12 4.34 8.10
N ALA A 112 -15.01 3.65 9.24
CA ALA A 112 -13.72 3.25 9.83
C ALA A 112 -12.86 2.44 8.84
N ALA A 113 -13.47 1.53 8.06
CA ALA A 113 -12.78 0.76 7.05
C ALA A 113 -12.23 1.63 5.90
N LEU A 114 -13.03 2.55 5.36
CA LEU A 114 -12.62 3.41 4.25
C LEU A 114 -11.63 4.49 4.67
N VAL A 115 -11.85 5.14 5.81
CA VAL A 115 -10.95 6.13 6.39
C VAL A 115 -9.61 5.48 6.75
N GLY A 116 -9.64 4.31 7.40
CA GLY A 116 -8.42 3.56 7.73
C GLY A 116 -7.62 3.12 6.49
N LEU A 117 -8.29 2.68 5.42
CA LEU A 117 -7.62 2.42 4.14
C LEU A 117 -6.97 3.69 3.57
N GLY A 118 -7.67 4.82 3.65
CA GLY A 118 -7.16 6.13 3.27
C GLY A 118 -5.91 6.53 4.06
N TYR A 119 -5.93 6.37 5.39
CA TYR A 119 -4.77 6.60 6.25
C TYR A 119 -3.58 5.75 5.83
N ALA A 120 -3.78 4.43 5.67
CA ALA A 120 -2.72 3.50 5.32
C ALA A 120 -2.03 3.91 4.01
N LEU A 121 -2.80 4.21 2.97
CA LEU A 121 -2.28 4.56 1.65
C LEU A 121 -1.67 5.96 1.59
N ALA A 122 -2.31 6.97 2.18
CA ALA A 122 -1.83 8.34 2.11
C ALA A 122 -0.52 8.53 2.89
N THR A 123 -0.45 8.00 4.11
CA THR A 123 0.74 8.14 4.97
C THR A 123 1.92 7.32 4.45
N SER A 124 1.69 6.08 3.98
CA SER A 124 2.74 5.27 3.35
C SER A 124 3.27 5.93 2.07
N THR A 125 2.39 6.47 1.22
CA THR A 125 2.78 7.16 -0.01
C THR A 125 3.65 8.38 0.29
N LEU A 126 3.28 9.19 1.28
CA LEU A 126 4.07 10.34 1.69
C LEU A 126 5.48 9.92 2.17
N LEU A 127 5.58 8.90 3.02
CA LEU A 127 6.88 8.41 3.48
C LEU A 127 7.74 7.87 2.32
N ILE A 128 7.15 7.11 1.39
CA ILE A 128 7.86 6.60 0.22
C ILE A 128 8.40 7.74 -0.64
N VAL A 129 7.60 8.77 -0.90
CA VAL A 129 8.05 9.91 -1.72
C VAL A 129 9.20 10.64 -1.03
N LEU A 130 9.11 10.87 0.28
CA LEU A 130 10.22 11.43 1.04
C LEU A 130 11.49 10.58 0.90
N LEU A 131 11.39 9.27 1.14
CA LEU A 131 12.55 8.36 1.01
C LEU A 131 13.13 8.32 -0.40
N LYS A 132 12.29 8.38 -1.44
CA LYS A 132 12.74 8.42 -2.85
C LYS A 132 13.52 9.71 -3.15
N ILE A 133 13.06 10.84 -2.64
CA ILE A 133 13.70 12.14 -2.88
C ILE A 133 15.00 12.28 -2.09
N PHE A 134 15.01 11.84 -0.83
CA PHE A 134 16.20 11.92 0.02
C PHE A 134 17.23 10.86 -0.37
N ILE A 135 16.87 9.57 -0.38
CA ILE A 135 17.83 8.46 -0.53
C ILE A 135 17.95 8.01 -1.99
N GLY A 136 16.81 7.87 -2.67
CA GLY A 136 16.71 7.38 -4.04
C GLY A 136 17.37 6.01 -4.24
N GLY A 137 17.41 5.54 -5.49
CA GLY A 137 18.10 4.33 -5.89
C GLY A 137 18.20 4.21 -7.40
N LEU A 138 19.31 3.69 -7.91
CA LEU A 138 19.49 3.49 -9.35
C LEU A 138 18.61 2.32 -9.80
N ARG A 139 17.84 2.50 -10.87
CA ARG A 139 17.00 1.44 -11.43
C ARG A 139 17.84 0.39 -12.16
N PRO A 140 17.33 -0.85 -12.35
CA PRO A 140 18.02 -1.87 -13.14
C PRO A 140 18.37 -1.47 -14.59
N HIS A 141 17.63 -0.54 -15.19
CA HIS A 141 17.86 -0.02 -16.53
C HIS A 141 18.57 1.35 -16.54
N PHE A 142 19.22 1.73 -15.43
CA PHE A 142 19.83 3.04 -15.24
C PHE A 142 20.81 3.42 -16.36
N LEU A 143 21.81 2.59 -16.66
CA LEU A 143 22.84 2.88 -17.68
C LEU A 143 22.24 2.98 -19.08
N THR A 144 21.26 2.12 -19.39
CA THR A 144 20.58 2.08 -20.69
C THR A 144 19.83 3.38 -20.97
N VAL A 145 19.15 3.95 -19.96
CA VAL A 145 18.40 5.21 -20.12
C VAL A 145 19.31 6.44 -19.91
N CYS A 146 20.29 6.35 -19.01
CA CYS A 146 21.27 7.41 -18.80
C CYS A 146 22.03 7.74 -20.09
N ASN A 147 22.42 6.70 -20.86
CA ASN A 147 23.25 6.81 -22.05
C ASN A 147 24.48 7.72 -21.78
N PRO A 148 25.42 7.28 -20.92
CA PRO A 148 26.49 8.14 -20.43
C PRO A 148 27.47 8.54 -21.54
N VAL A 149 27.92 9.80 -21.52
CA VAL A 149 28.95 10.31 -22.44
C VAL A 149 30.31 9.68 -22.09
N MET A 150 31.01 9.18 -23.11
CA MET A 150 32.35 8.62 -23.00
C MET A 150 33.29 9.27 -24.04
N PRO A 151 34.47 9.78 -23.66
CA PRO A 151 34.94 9.93 -22.27
C PRO A 151 34.11 10.97 -21.48
N PRO A 152 34.05 10.88 -20.14
CA PRO A 152 33.31 11.84 -19.31
C PRO A 152 33.82 13.27 -19.51
N PRO A 153 32.93 14.28 -19.54
CA PRO A 153 33.30 15.67 -19.81
C PRO A 153 33.95 16.38 -18.60
N VAL A 154 33.87 15.78 -17.40
CA VAL A 154 34.40 16.33 -16.15
C VAL A 154 35.31 15.31 -15.47
N PRO A 155 36.28 15.74 -14.64
CA PRO A 155 37.05 14.80 -13.82
C PRO A 155 36.18 14.10 -12.79
N GLY A 156 36.23 12.77 -12.74
CA GLY A 156 35.53 11.98 -11.72
C GLY A 156 36.19 12.09 -10.34
N ILE A 157 35.48 11.60 -9.31
CA ILE A 157 35.96 11.57 -7.93
C ILE A 157 36.43 10.18 -7.49
N GLY A 158 37.04 10.12 -6.29
CA GLY A 158 37.58 8.88 -5.69
C GLY A 158 39.02 8.58 -6.14
N ALA A 159 39.61 7.52 -5.56
CA ALA A 159 41.01 7.16 -5.77
C ALA A 159 41.39 6.98 -7.26
N TYR A 160 40.46 6.45 -8.06
CA TYR A 160 40.65 6.20 -9.49
C TYR A 160 39.95 7.22 -10.41
N LYS A 161 39.32 8.28 -9.85
CA LYS A 161 38.55 9.28 -10.60
C LYS A 161 37.46 8.69 -11.53
N GLN A 162 36.80 7.63 -11.06
CA GLN A 162 35.81 6.86 -11.84
C GLN A 162 34.37 7.07 -11.36
N TYR A 163 34.12 7.90 -10.34
CA TYR A 163 32.78 8.10 -9.80
C TYR A 163 32.17 9.41 -10.27
N TYR A 164 30.92 9.31 -10.73
CA TYR A 164 30.17 10.41 -11.32
C TYR A 164 28.72 10.40 -10.82
N THR A 165 28.04 11.54 -10.96
CA THR A 165 26.61 11.68 -10.74
C THR A 165 25.86 11.70 -12.06
N ALA A 166 24.57 11.36 -12.06
CA ALA A 166 23.77 11.27 -13.29
C ALA A 166 23.72 12.61 -14.04
N SER A 167 23.64 13.73 -13.32
CA SER A 167 23.62 15.07 -13.90
C SER A 167 24.92 15.48 -14.61
N GLN A 168 26.03 14.80 -14.35
CA GLN A 168 27.32 15.12 -14.96
C GLN A 168 27.57 14.40 -16.28
N VAL A 169 26.96 13.23 -16.49
CA VAL A 169 27.36 12.32 -17.58
C VAL A 169 26.20 11.78 -18.41
N CYS A 170 24.97 11.78 -17.91
CA CYS A 170 23.83 11.21 -18.63
C CYS A 170 23.28 12.19 -19.69
N LEU A 171 22.97 11.65 -20.88
CA LEU A 171 22.24 12.36 -21.94
C LEU A 171 20.72 12.22 -21.79
N GLY A 172 20.25 11.13 -21.18
CA GLY A 172 18.83 10.85 -20.98
C GLY A 172 18.23 11.46 -19.71
N PRO A 173 16.92 11.24 -19.46
CA PRO A 173 16.22 11.80 -18.31
C PRO A 173 16.72 11.22 -16.98
N VAL A 174 17.30 12.07 -16.14
CA VAL A 174 18.03 11.64 -14.93
C VAL A 174 17.16 11.38 -13.71
N LYS A 175 15.99 12.01 -13.61
CA LYS A 175 15.17 11.94 -12.38
C LYS A 175 14.63 10.53 -12.15
N GLU A 176 13.88 10.01 -13.11
CA GLU A 176 13.17 8.73 -12.97
C GLU A 176 14.11 7.56 -12.72
N ILE A 177 15.25 7.52 -13.41
CA ILE A 177 16.23 6.42 -13.30
C ILE A 177 16.92 6.35 -11.94
N GLN A 178 16.77 7.39 -11.11
CA GLN A 178 17.27 7.48 -9.73
C GLN A 178 16.18 7.25 -8.67
N MET A 179 14.94 6.95 -9.06
CA MET A 179 13.80 6.76 -8.15
C MET A 179 13.46 5.28 -7.91
N SER A 180 14.45 4.38 -7.88
CA SER A 180 14.21 2.95 -7.62
C SER A 180 13.81 2.68 -6.16
N PHE A 181 14.64 3.10 -5.20
CA PHE A 181 14.45 2.74 -3.79
C PHE A 181 13.68 3.81 -3.01
N PRO A 182 12.76 3.43 -2.11
CA PRO A 182 12.04 2.14 -2.02
C PRO A 182 10.92 2.06 -3.08
N SER A 183 10.33 0.87 -3.29
CA SER A 183 9.25 0.71 -4.26
C SER A 183 7.91 1.27 -3.77
N GLY A 184 7.34 2.20 -4.56
CA GLY A 184 6.02 2.78 -4.28
C GLY A 184 4.87 1.83 -4.59
N HIS A 185 4.96 1.05 -5.68
CA HIS A 185 3.98 0.01 -6.00
C HIS A 185 3.87 -1.02 -4.89
N ALA A 186 5.00 -1.48 -4.37
CA ALA A 186 5.01 -2.45 -3.27
C ALA A 186 4.40 -1.86 -2.00
N SER A 187 4.77 -0.63 -1.65
CA SER A 187 4.20 0.03 -0.47
C SER A 187 2.69 0.24 -0.57
N ALA A 188 2.20 0.77 -1.69
CA ALA A 188 0.77 0.95 -1.91
C ALA A 188 0.02 -0.39 -1.87
N ALA A 189 0.55 -1.42 -2.55
CA ALA A 189 -0.08 -2.73 -2.58
C ALA A 189 -0.14 -3.38 -1.18
N PHE A 190 0.95 -3.38 -0.42
CA PHE A 190 0.97 -3.93 0.94
C PHE A 190 0.20 -3.07 1.95
N ALA A 191 0.09 -1.75 1.75
CA ALA A 191 -0.77 -0.90 2.57
C ALA A 191 -2.25 -1.21 2.33
N GLY A 192 -2.70 -1.21 1.07
CA GLY A 192 -4.11 -1.41 0.72
C GLY A 192 -4.59 -2.84 0.98
N PHE A 193 -3.89 -3.83 0.42
CA PHE A 193 -4.28 -5.24 0.60
C PHE A 193 -3.90 -5.77 1.98
N GLY A 194 -2.86 -5.24 2.63
CA GLY A 194 -2.56 -5.57 4.02
C GLY A 194 -3.65 -5.08 4.96
N PHE A 195 -4.17 -3.86 4.75
CA PHE A 195 -5.33 -3.37 5.48
C PHE A 195 -6.56 -4.24 5.23
N LEU A 196 -6.81 -4.64 3.97
CA LEU A 196 -7.87 -5.59 3.64
C LEU A 196 -7.71 -6.93 4.38
N ALA A 197 -6.50 -7.47 4.46
CA ALA A 197 -6.24 -8.72 5.18
C ALA A 197 -6.58 -8.60 6.68
N LEU A 198 -6.17 -7.49 7.32
CA LEU A 198 -6.52 -7.19 8.71
C LEU A 198 -8.03 -7.05 8.91
N TYR A 199 -8.71 -6.34 8.01
CA TYR A 199 -10.17 -6.19 8.03
C TYR A 199 -10.89 -7.53 7.88
N LEU A 200 -10.52 -8.35 6.88
CA LEU A 200 -11.11 -9.67 6.69
C LEU A 200 -10.87 -10.57 7.90
N ASN A 201 -9.67 -10.50 8.50
CA ASN A 201 -9.39 -11.23 9.73
C ASN A 201 -10.34 -10.84 10.87
N ALA A 202 -10.55 -9.55 11.07
CA ALA A 202 -11.42 -9.06 12.13
C ALA A 202 -12.89 -9.43 11.91
N LYS A 203 -13.39 -9.32 10.67
CA LYS A 203 -14.79 -9.63 10.36
C LYS A 203 -15.09 -11.12 10.38
N PHE A 204 -14.21 -11.96 9.84
CA PHE A 204 -14.46 -13.39 9.69
C PHE A 204 -13.80 -14.26 10.77
N LYS A 205 -13.06 -13.66 11.70
CA LYS A 205 -12.27 -14.32 12.75
C LYS A 205 -11.41 -15.43 12.14
N ILE A 206 -10.51 -15.02 11.23
CA ILE A 206 -9.74 -15.95 10.40
C ILE A 206 -8.63 -16.62 11.20
N ILE A 207 -7.90 -15.84 12.00
CA ILE A 207 -6.77 -16.35 12.80
C ILE A 207 -7.11 -16.44 14.29
N SER A 208 -8.40 -16.37 14.65
CA SER A 208 -8.84 -16.31 16.05
C SER A 208 -10.14 -17.08 16.31
N ASN A 209 -10.23 -17.60 17.54
CA ASN A 209 -11.20 -18.55 18.10
C ASN A 209 -12.54 -18.63 17.34
N GLY A 210 -12.72 -19.70 16.54
CA GLY A 210 -13.98 -20.33 16.06
C GLY A 210 -15.14 -19.50 15.50
N GLY A 211 -15.12 -18.17 15.61
CA GLY A 211 -16.27 -17.32 15.44
C GLY A 211 -16.77 -17.35 14.00
N ARG A 212 -18.05 -17.60 13.81
CA ARG A 212 -18.68 -17.45 12.50
C ARG A 212 -19.08 -15.98 12.35
N PHE A 213 -18.80 -15.37 11.20
CA PHE A 213 -19.23 -14.00 10.86
C PHE A 213 -20.70 -13.73 11.24
N ARG A 214 -21.57 -14.72 11.00
CA ARG A 214 -23.01 -14.68 11.26
C ARG A 214 -23.40 -14.80 12.75
N GLU A 215 -22.47 -15.17 13.60
CA GLU A 215 -22.62 -15.23 15.06
C GLU A 215 -22.18 -13.92 15.70
N THR A 216 -21.22 -13.21 15.09
CA THR A 216 -20.81 -11.85 15.49
C THR A 216 -21.76 -10.77 14.96
N TYR A 217 -22.26 -10.91 13.73
CA TYR A 217 -23.08 -9.89 13.04
C TYR A 217 -24.51 -10.36 12.70
N GLY A 218 -24.92 -11.54 13.14
CA GLY A 218 -26.27 -12.07 12.88
C GLY A 218 -27.07 -12.32 14.16
N SER A 219 -28.38 -12.45 14.03
CA SER A 219 -29.34 -12.54 15.14
C SER A 219 -29.38 -13.91 15.85
N ARG A 220 -28.28 -14.67 15.89
CA ARG A 220 -28.23 -16.01 16.48
C ARG A 220 -27.38 -15.99 17.75
N GLU A 221 -27.89 -16.56 18.83
CA GLU A 221 -27.16 -16.64 20.10
C GLU A 221 -25.80 -17.35 19.92
N PRO A 222 -24.73 -16.84 20.56
CA PRO A 222 -23.40 -17.43 20.49
C PRO A 222 -23.41 -18.82 21.13
N GLY A 223 -22.99 -19.83 20.35
CA GLY A 223 -22.77 -21.19 20.83
C GLY A 223 -21.48 -21.30 21.68
N PRO A 224 -21.20 -22.48 22.26
CA PRO A 224 -19.99 -22.70 23.07
C PRO A 224 -18.71 -22.39 22.29
N MET A 225 -17.96 -21.41 22.80
CA MET A 225 -16.94 -20.66 22.07
C MET A 225 -15.52 -21.26 22.22
N THR A 226 -15.32 -22.49 21.73
CA THR A 226 -14.00 -23.16 21.69
C THR A 226 -13.83 -24.11 20.50
N SER A 227 -14.19 -23.67 19.28
CA SER A 227 -13.96 -24.47 18.06
C SER A 227 -12.72 -24.02 17.29
N ARG A 228 -11.90 -24.97 16.82
CA ARG A 228 -10.76 -24.68 15.93
C ARG A 228 -11.26 -24.00 14.65
N VAL A 229 -10.52 -23.00 14.16
CA VAL A 229 -10.84 -22.37 12.87
C VAL A 229 -10.47 -23.33 11.73
N HIS A 230 -11.37 -23.52 10.77
CA HIS A 230 -11.08 -24.34 9.60
C HIS A 230 -9.96 -23.72 8.75
N HIS A 231 -8.98 -24.54 8.36
CA HIS A 231 -7.78 -24.11 7.64
C HIS A 231 -8.09 -23.30 6.36
N TRP A 232 -9.17 -23.62 5.63
CA TRP A 232 -9.55 -22.88 4.42
C TRP A 232 -9.74 -21.37 4.67
N LYS A 233 -10.13 -20.94 5.88
CA LYS A 233 -10.25 -19.51 6.19
C LYS A 233 -8.90 -18.79 6.08
N SER A 234 -7.77 -19.47 6.29
CA SER A 234 -6.44 -18.87 6.13
C SER A 234 -6.21 -18.35 4.70
N LEU A 235 -6.87 -18.94 3.70
CA LEU A 235 -6.83 -18.45 2.32
C LEU A 235 -7.42 -17.04 2.20
N LEU A 236 -8.46 -16.71 2.96
CA LEU A 236 -9.06 -15.37 2.96
C LEU A 236 -8.11 -14.31 3.54
N PHE A 237 -7.24 -14.70 4.46
CA PHE A 237 -6.20 -13.81 5.00
C PHE A 237 -4.98 -13.74 4.09
N ALA A 238 -4.58 -14.85 3.47
CA ALA A 238 -3.41 -14.94 2.60
C ALA A 238 -3.63 -14.30 1.23
N LEU A 239 -4.86 -14.34 0.68
CA LEU A 239 -5.14 -13.90 -0.68
C LEU A 239 -4.82 -12.40 -0.92
N PRO A 240 -5.21 -11.45 -0.04
CA PRO A 240 -4.80 -10.06 -0.21
C PRO A 240 -3.26 -9.88 -0.22
N TRP A 241 -2.54 -10.58 0.67
CA TRP A 241 -1.07 -10.55 0.68
C TRP A 241 -0.47 -11.12 -0.60
N LEU A 242 -1.05 -12.19 -1.14
CA LEU A 242 -0.61 -12.76 -2.42
C LEU A 242 -0.81 -11.77 -3.57
N VAL A 243 -1.95 -11.07 -3.63
CA VAL A 243 -2.18 -10.04 -4.64
C VAL A 243 -1.16 -8.91 -4.51
N ALA A 244 -0.89 -8.45 -3.28
CA ALA A 244 0.13 -7.44 -3.04
C ALA A 244 1.53 -7.88 -3.51
N LEU A 245 1.89 -9.13 -3.22
CA LEU A 245 3.16 -9.72 -3.62
C LEU A 245 3.26 -9.81 -5.16
N LEU A 246 2.23 -10.28 -5.85
CA LEU A 246 2.23 -10.38 -7.32
C LEU A 246 2.39 -9.00 -7.99
N LEU A 247 1.64 -7.99 -7.52
CA LEU A 247 1.79 -6.62 -8.01
C LEU A 247 3.20 -6.09 -7.80
N SER A 248 3.81 -6.40 -6.65
CA SER A 248 5.16 -5.95 -6.32
C SER A 248 6.24 -6.67 -7.13
N LEU A 249 6.16 -7.99 -7.25
CA LEU A 249 7.12 -8.80 -8.00
C LEU A 249 7.07 -8.52 -9.51
N SER A 250 5.94 -8.03 -10.03
CA SER A 250 5.85 -7.55 -11.42
C SER A 250 6.92 -6.48 -11.70
N LYS A 251 7.27 -5.63 -10.74
CA LYS A 251 8.27 -4.58 -10.90
C LYS A 251 9.70 -5.09 -11.02
N ILE A 252 9.98 -6.27 -10.44
CA ILE A 252 11.25 -6.97 -10.64
C ILE A 252 11.28 -7.53 -12.07
N ARG A 253 10.17 -8.13 -12.50
CA ARG A 253 10.04 -8.69 -13.86
C ARG A 253 10.18 -7.61 -14.95
N ASP A 254 9.67 -6.42 -14.69
CA ASP A 254 9.73 -5.28 -15.61
C ASP A 254 11.11 -4.59 -15.60
N GLY A 255 11.98 -4.92 -14.65
CA GLY A 255 13.28 -4.25 -14.49
C GLY A 255 13.17 -2.83 -13.92
N TRP A 256 12.12 -2.52 -13.17
CA TRP A 256 11.89 -1.20 -12.54
C TRP A 256 12.44 -1.11 -11.13
N HIS A 257 12.55 -2.24 -10.43
CA HIS A 257 12.99 -2.33 -9.04
C HIS A 257 13.88 -3.55 -8.79
N HIS A 258 14.79 -3.41 -7.83
CA HIS A 258 15.50 -4.54 -7.25
C HIS A 258 14.65 -5.22 -6.15
N PRO A 259 14.92 -6.49 -5.81
CA PRO A 259 14.20 -7.19 -4.73
C PRO A 259 14.21 -6.45 -3.39
N ILE A 260 15.31 -5.75 -3.07
CA ILE A 260 15.42 -4.97 -1.83
C ILE A 260 14.46 -3.76 -1.81
N ASP A 261 14.23 -3.14 -2.97
CA ASP A 261 13.30 -2.01 -3.09
C ASP A 261 11.86 -2.47 -2.79
N ILE A 262 11.52 -3.69 -3.23
CA ILE A 262 10.24 -4.34 -2.96
C ILE A 262 10.10 -4.69 -1.49
N LEU A 263 11.13 -5.28 -0.87
CA LEU A 263 11.10 -5.64 0.54
C LEU A 263 10.84 -4.42 1.44
N PHE A 264 11.59 -3.33 1.25
CA PHE A 264 11.40 -2.11 2.02
C PHE A 264 10.04 -1.46 1.75
N GLY A 265 9.58 -1.43 0.49
CA GLY A 265 8.24 -0.97 0.16
C GLY A 265 7.16 -1.77 0.88
N ALA A 266 7.26 -3.11 0.85
CA ALA A 266 6.32 -4.02 1.51
C ALA A 266 6.31 -3.84 3.04
N LEU A 267 7.47 -3.66 3.67
CA LEU A 267 7.59 -3.37 5.11
C LEU A 267 6.89 -2.06 5.48
N ILE A 268 7.14 -0.99 4.73
CA ILE A 268 6.51 0.32 4.94
C ILE A 268 4.99 0.20 4.77
N GLY A 269 4.52 -0.41 3.68
CA GLY A 269 3.08 -0.59 3.44
C GLY A 269 2.40 -1.38 4.54
N THR A 270 3.01 -2.50 4.95
CA THR A 270 2.52 -3.35 6.04
C THR A 270 2.45 -2.59 7.36
N LEU A 271 3.48 -1.82 7.71
CA LEU A 271 3.51 -1.00 8.92
C LEU A 271 2.32 -0.03 8.96
N PHE A 272 2.11 0.73 7.89
CA PHE A 272 1.02 1.70 7.84
C PHE A 272 -0.36 1.06 7.75
N ALA A 273 -0.50 -0.12 7.16
CA ALA A 273 -1.73 -0.90 7.27
C ALA A 273 -2.07 -1.22 8.74
N HIS A 274 -1.10 -1.65 9.54
CA HIS A 274 -1.31 -1.97 10.96
C HIS A 274 -1.61 -0.73 11.81
N LEU A 275 -0.86 0.35 11.60
CA LEU A 275 -1.06 1.61 12.31
C LEU A 275 -2.45 2.17 12.01
N ALA A 276 -2.81 2.28 10.73
CA ALA A 276 -4.12 2.79 10.32
C ALA A 276 -5.26 1.90 10.83
N TYR A 277 -5.10 0.58 10.78
CA TYR A 277 -6.11 -0.32 11.32
C TYR A 277 -6.33 -0.08 12.81
N ARG A 278 -5.25 0.08 13.59
CA ARG A 278 -5.35 0.39 15.02
C ARG A 278 -5.93 1.78 15.30
N MET A 279 -5.72 2.75 14.41
CA MET A 279 -6.29 4.09 14.55
C MET A 279 -7.81 4.11 14.33
N CYS A 280 -8.37 3.12 13.63
CA CYS A 280 -9.80 3.04 13.32
C CYS A 280 -10.54 1.96 14.13
N TYR A 281 -9.85 0.92 14.61
CA TYR A 281 -10.41 -0.21 15.36
C TYR A 281 -9.75 -0.37 16.74
N ARG A 282 -10.49 -0.91 17.70
CA ARG A 282 -10.02 -1.05 19.11
C ARG A 282 -8.77 -1.91 19.26
N SER A 283 -8.59 -2.90 18.40
CA SER A 283 -7.42 -3.79 18.41
C SER A 283 -7.09 -4.27 16.99
N VAL A 284 -5.84 -4.68 16.77
CA VAL A 284 -5.44 -5.35 15.53
C VAL A 284 -5.71 -6.86 15.63
N TYR A 285 -5.31 -7.46 16.76
CA TYR A 285 -5.24 -8.92 16.90
C TYR A 285 -6.12 -9.49 18.02
N ASP A 286 -6.56 -8.69 18.99
CA ASP A 286 -7.51 -9.18 20.00
C ASP A 286 -8.87 -9.40 19.33
N TRP A 287 -9.19 -10.66 19.12
CA TRP A 287 -10.39 -11.08 18.42
C TRP A 287 -11.68 -10.66 19.09
N LYS A 288 -11.66 -10.37 20.40
CA LYS A 288 -12.83 -9.88 21.11
C LYS A 288 -13.24 -8.48 20.64
N GLU A 289 -12.28 -7.67 20.20
CA GLU A 289 -12.52 -6.24 19.94
C GLU A 289 -12.00 -5.73 18.60
N ASN A 290 -11.18 -6.51 17.87
CA ASN A 290 -10.55 -6.06 16.61
C ASN A 290 -11.51 -5.72 15.47
N HIS A 291 -12.78 -6.01 15.65
CA HIS A 291 -13.85 -5.80 14.69
C HIS A 291 -14.73 -4.59 15.04
N ILE A 292 -14.52 -4.02 16.23
CA ILE A 292 -15.30 -2.91 16.78
C ILE A 292 -14.61 -1.59 16.37
N PRO A 293 -15.28 -0.73 15.59
CA PRO A 293 -14.74 0.58 15.22
C PRO A 293 -14.66 1.49 16.45
N LEU A 294 -13.69 2.41 16.45
CA LEU A 294 -13.50 3.36 17.56
C LEU A 294 -14.56 4.47 17.60
N GLU A 295 -15.11 4.85 16.44
CA GLU A 295 -16.14 5.90 16.34
C GLU A 295 -17.54 5.46 16.79
N GLY A 296 -17.73 4.18 17.10
CA GLY A 296 -19.05 3.59 17.39
C GLY A 296 -19.94 3.45 16.15
N ASP A 297 -21.01 2.64 16.24
CA ASP A 297 -21.90 2.34 15.10
C ASP A 297 -23.00 3.40 14.85
N GLY A 298 -22.83 4.61 15.39
CA GLY A 298 -23.72 5.74 15.12
C GLY A 298 -25.11 5.65 15.77
N GLY A 299 -25.34 4.71 16.68
CA GLY A 299 -26.49 4.69 17.58
C GLY A 299 -26.02 4.88 19.01
N GLU A 300 -26.24 6.10 19.53
CA GLU A 300 -26.02 6.58 20.90
C GLU A 300 -24.61 6.37 21.52
#